data_AF-A0AAU7CRQ8-F1
#
_entry.id   AF-A0AAU7CRQ8-F1
#
_cell.length_a   1.000
_cell.length_b   1.000
_cell.length_c   1.000
_cell.angle_alpha   90.00
_cell.angle_beta   90.00
_cell.angle_gamma   90.00
#
_symmetry.space_group_name_H-M   'P 1'
#
loop_
_entity.id
_entity.type
_entity.pdbx_description
1 polymer ?
#
loop_
_entity_poly.entity_id
_entity_poly.type
_entity_poly.pdbx_seq_one_letter_code
_entity_poly.pdbx_strand_id
1 'polypeptide(L)'
;MRQIGTLPPTLDPRRLTDHLLTLGVTTKVDHRPEGAAVWVHHEDQIPLAKQELEQYLKDPHDARYQIATQSADSIRREAERLDRQYRKNVRDLSGQLNSPGLSRRPLTTTLIAISVVVFLLQNSPYAAATINTLSFTLRVIDELGFRHSLGLLPILHGEVWRLITPIFIHFDILHILFNMWWLWVLGSLVESRRSTKTLAAVVLISAIASNSGQFFYDLQTNHALYNFGGMSGVVYAIFGYVWMRGRQEPELGMMINYRTVQMMLFWLVLCFSGAVGNVANAAHLVGLVTGMLLGLARL
;
A
#
# COMPACT_ATOMS: atom_id res chain seq x y z
N MET A 1 -12.07 25.79 -2.06
CA MET A 1 -12.88 26.56 -1.10
C MET A 1 -13.21 27.90 -1.70
N ARG A 2 -14.50 28.30 -1.71
CA ARG A 2 -14.93 29.66 -2.08
C ARG A 2 -15.87 30.25 -1.03
N GLN A 3 -15.76 31.56 -0.81
CA GLN A 3 -16.67 32.29 0.05
C GLN A 3 -18.03 32.42 -0.65
N ILE A 4 -19.09 32.08 0.06
CA ILE A 4 -20.47 32.22 -0.45
C ILE A 4 -21.13 33.52 0.04
N GLY A 5 -20.67 34.05 1.17
CA GLY A 5 -21.08 35.36 1.70
C GLY A 5 -20.65 35.55 3.14
N THR A 6 -21.17 36.60 3.78
CA THR A 6 -20.88 36.95 5.17
C THR A 6 -22.20 37.13 5.91
N LEU A 7 -22.36 36.44 7.03
CA LEU A 7 -23.49 36.59 7.94
C LEU A 7 -23.25 37.76 8.89
N PRO A 8 -24.25 38.61 9.17
CA PRO A 8 -24.13 39.69 10.14
C PRO A 8 -23.88 39.15 11.56
N PRO A 9 -23.28 39.95 12.45
CA PRO A 9 -22.91 39.51 13.81
C PRO A 9 -24.09 39.07 14.68
N THR A 10 -25.30 39.48 14.32
CA THR A 10 -26.55 39.17 15.03
C THR A 10 -27.08 37.76 14.76
N LEU A 11 -26.58 37.08 13.72
CA LEU A 11 -27.03 35.75 13.34
C LEU A 11 -25.99 34.69 13.73
N ASP A 12 -26.46 33.58 14.27
CA ASP A 12 -25.60 32.44 14.58
C ASP A 12 -25.22 31.72 13.27
N PRO A 13 -23.94 31.69 12.88
CA PRO A 13 -23.51 30.99 11.68
C PRO A 13 -23.66 29.47 11.81
N ARG A 14 -23.69 28.92 13.04
CA ARG A 14 -23.79 27.47 13.24
C ARG A 14 -25.06 26.90 12.64
N ARG A 15 -26.20 27.56 12.83
CA ARG A 15 -27.51 27.12 12.30
C ARG A 15 -27.50 26.92 10.79
N LEU A 16 -26.93 27.87 10.05
CA LEU A 16 -26.78 27.75 8.61
C LEU A 16 -25.82 26.61 8.25
N THR A 17 -24.66 26.53 8.91
CA THR A 17 -23.68 25.47 8.62
C THR A 17 -24.16 24.07 8.99
N ASP A 18 -25.01 23.95 10.00
CA ASP A 18 -25.63 22.70 10.42
C ASP A 18 -26.64 22.26 9.36
N HIS A 19 -27.47 23.17 8.86
CA HIS A 19 -28.38 22.89 7.76
C HIS A 19 -27.65 22.49 6.48
N LEU A 20 -26.62 23.25 6.11
CA LEU A 20 -25.76 22.91 4.97
C LEU A 20 -25.11 21.53 5.15
N LEU A 21 -24.68 21.18 6.35
CA LEU A 21 -24.14 19.85 6.64
C LEU A 21 -25.19 18.74 6.45
N THR A 22 -26.46 18.96 6.82
CA THR A 22 -27.53 17.99 6.56
C THR A 22 -27.82 17.79 5.06
N LEU A 23 -27.48 18.78 4.23
CA LEU A 23 -27.54 18.70 2.77
C LEU A 23 -26.25 18.13 2.15
N GLY A 24 -25.30 17.67 2.97
CA GLY A 24 -24.00 17.15 2.50
C GLY A 24 -23.00 18.22 2.08
N VAL A 25 -23.27 19.50 2.40
CA VAL A 25 -22.38 20.62 2.09
C VAL A 25 -21.43 20.86 3.26
N THR A 26 -20.15 20.68 3.01
CA THR A 26 -19.11 20.95 4.02
C THR A 26 -18.67 22.41 3.97
N THR A 27 -18.64 23.04 5.13
CA THR A 27 -18.39 24.49 5.26
C THR A 27 -17.31 24.81 6.28
N LYS A 28 -16.63 25.94 6.08
CA LYS A 28 -15.75 26.57 7.05
C LYS A 28 -16.25 27.98 7.36
N VAL A 29 -16.30 28.32 8.65
CA VAL A 29 -16.70 29.67 9.12
C VAL A 29 -15.44 30.42 9.56
N ASP A 30 -15.31 31.65 9.10
CA ASP A 30 -14.26 32.59 9.47
C ASP A 30 -14.89 33.79 10.19
N HIS A 31 -14.63 33.94 11.48
CA HIS A 31 -15.23 34.98 12.32
C HIS A 31 -14.44 36.29 12.18
N ARG A 32 -15.13 37.37 11.82
CA ARG A 32 -14.58 38.71 11.62
C ARG A 32 -15.36 39.74 12.44
N PRO A 33 -14.80 40.94 12.67
CA PRO A 33 -15.51 42.01 13.37
C PRO A 33 -16.83 42.40 12.67
N GLU A 34 -16.86 42.39 11.34
CA GLU A 34 -18.06 42.68 10.55
C GLU A 34 -19.08 41.52 10.44
N GLY A 35 -18.76 40.33 10.97
CA GLY A 35 -19.63 39.16 10.87
C GLY A 35 -18.90 37.83 10.61
N ALA A 36 -19.62 36.80 10.21
CA ALA A 36 -19.07 35.47 9.97
C ALA A 36 -19.05 35.15 8.46
N ALA A 37 -17.86 35.07 7.87
CA ALA A 37 -17.69 34.66 6.48
C ALA A 37 -17.85 33.14 6.34
N VAL A 38 -18.77 32.70 5.48
CA VAL A 38 -19.03 31.28 5.25
C VAL A 38 -18.38 30.84 3.94
N TRP A 39 -17.60 29.78 4.02
CA TRP A 39 -16.84 29.20 2.91
C TRP A 39 -17.32 27.77 2.64
N VAL A 40 -17.46 27.41 1.37
CA VAL A 40 -17.83 26.06 0.93
C VAL A 40 -16.62 25.36 0.32
N HIS A 41 -16.44 24.08 0.62
CA HIS A 41 -15.28 23.30 0.16
C HIS A 41 -15.33 22.98 -1.33
N HIS A 42 -16.49 22.52 -1.83
CA HIS A 42 -16.66 22.05 -3.21
C HIS A 42 -17.41 23.06 -4.09
N GLU A 43 -16.96 23.26 -5.33
CA GLU A 43 -17.50 24.31 -6.21
C GLU A 43 -18.89 23.99 -6.78
N ASP A 44 -19.19 22.71 -7.01
CA ASP A 44 -20.49 22.20 -7.45
C ASP A 44 -21.61 22.47 -6.42
N GLN A 45 -21.26 22.59 -5.14
CA GLN A 45 -22.17 22.87 -4.04
C GLN A 45 -22.44 24.38 -3.82
N ILE A 46 -21.70 25.26 -4.51
CA ILE A 46 -21.83 26.73 -4.33
C ILE A 46 -23.23 27.25 -4.67
N PRO A 47 -23.89 26.84 -5.77
CA PRO A 47 -25.21 27.37 -6.11
C PRO A 47 -26.24 27.07 -5.01
N LEU A 48 -26.29 25.81 -4.54
CA LEU A 48 -27.16 25.39 -3.45
C LEU A 48 -26.85 26.15 -2.16
N ALA A 49 -25.56 26.25 -1.80
CA ALA A 49 -25.16 26.89 -0.56
C ALA A 49 -25.43 28.41 -0.55
N LYS A 50 -25.32 29.08 -1.70
CA LYS A 50 -25.71 30.49 -1.86
C LYS A 50 -27.20 30.68 -1.73
N GLN A 51 -28.00 29.82 -2.36
CA GLN A 51 -29.45 29.86 -2.24
C GLN A 51 -29.90 29.70 -0.78
N GLU A 52 -29.32 28.73 -0.06
CA GLU A 52 -29.64 28.51 1.35
C GLU A 52 -29.17 29.65 2.27
N LEU A 53 -28.04 30.28 1.95
CA LEU A 53 -27.57 31.48 2.65
C LEU A 53 -28.54 32.65 2.46
N GLU A 54 -29.00 32.91 1.23
CA GLU A 54 -29.98 33.97 0.94
C GLU A 54 -31.30 33.73 1.66
N GLN A 55 -31.74 32.48 1.72
CA GLN A 55 -32.98 32.11 2.40
C GLN A 55 -32.85 32.23 3.92
N TYR A 56 -31.67 31.91 4.48
CA TYR A 56 -31.38 32.09 5.90
C TYR A 56 -31.34 33.56 6.31
N LEU A 57 -30.81 34.42 5.45
CA LEU A 57 -30.80 35.87 5.68
C LEU A 57 -32.22 36.46 5.65
N LYS A 58 -33.14 35.88 4.88
CA LYS A 58 -34.54 36.30 4.80
C LYS A 58 -35.36 35.84 6.00
N ASP A 59 -35.21 34.58 6.40
CA ASP A 59 -35.90 34.01 7.57
C ASP A 59 -34.96 33.12 8.40
N PRO A 60 -34.20 33.71 9.34
CA PRO A 60 -33.27 32.97 10.19
C PRO A 60 -33.96 32.09 11.25
N HIS A 61 -35.26 32.28 11.45
CA HIS A 61 -36.03 31.62 12.51
C HIS A 61 -36.85 30.42 12.03
N ASP A 62 -36.85 30.15 10.72
CA ASP A 62 -37.46 28.97 10.12
C ASP A 62 -37.07 27.69 10.88
N ALA A 63 -38.08 26.86 11.15
CA ALA A 63 -37.95 25.61 11.89
C ALA A 63 -36.88 24.67 11.31
N ARG A 64 -36.64 24.72 9.99
CA ARG A 64 -35.65 23.86 9.32
C ARG A 64 -34.23 24.05 9.85
N TYR A 65 -33.86 25.27 10.22
CA TYR A 65 -32.52 25.57 10.77
C TYR A 65 -32.37 25.12 12.22
N GLN A 66 -33.47 25.09 12.97
CA GLN A 66 -33.47 24.61 14.35
C GLN A 66 -33.41 23.08 14.41
N ILE A 67 -34.16 22.41 13.54
CA ILE A 67 -34.16 20.94 13.41
C ILE A 67 -32.79 20.45 12.91
N ALA A 68 -32.20 21.17 11.95
CA ALA A 68 -30.90 20.80 11.38
C ALA A 68 -29.77 20.72 12.39
N THR A 69 -29.75 21.55 13.44
CA THR A 69 -28.72 21.49 14.48
C THR A 69 -28.66 20.14 15.18
N GLN A 70 -29.81 19.53 15.48
CA GLN A 70 -29.84 18.20 16.12
C GLN A 70 -29.32 17.10 15.17
N SER A 71 -29.72 17.14 13.90
CA SER A 71 -29.22 16.21 12.89
C SER A 71 -27.73 16.40 12.61
N ALA A 72 -27.25 17.63 12.47
CA ALA A 72 -25.84 17.96 12.27
C ALA A 72 -24.96 17.46 13.43
N ASP A 73 -25.44 17.56 14.67
CA ASP A 73 -24.78 17.00 15.84
C ASP A 73 -24.59 15.48 15.76
N SER A 74 -25.62 14.76 15.32
CA SER A 74 -25.52 13.30 15.11
C SER A 74 -24.52 12.95 14.01
N ILE A 75 -24.54 13.68 12.88
CA ILE A 75 -23.61 13.50 11.75
C ILE A 75 -22.17 13.74 12.21
N ARG A 76 -21.90 14.81 12.97
CA ARG A 76 -20.57 15.11 13.50
C ARG A 76 -20.10 14.06 14.51
N ARG A 77 -20.96 13.62 15.43
CA ARG A 77 -20.62 12.56 16.40
C ARG A 77 -20.32 11.24 15.73
N GLU A 78 -21.07 10.89 14.68
CA GLU A 78 -20.82 9.70 13.87
C GLU A 78 -19.49 9.82 13.12
N ALA A 79 -19.25 10.96 12.44
CA ALA A 79 -17.99 11.22 11.75
C ALA A 79 -16.78 11.15 12.70
N GLU A 80 -16.88 11.74 13.90
CA GLU A 80 -15.84 11.62 14.92
C GLU A 80 -15.68 10.19 15.45
N ARG A 81 -16.78 9.44 15.60
CA ARG A 81 -16.72 8.03 16.02
C ARG A 81 -15.98 7.20 14.97
N LEU A 82 -16.28 7.41 13.69
CA LEU A 82 -15.62 6.76 12.58
C LEU A 82 -14.14 7.17 12.50
N ASP A 83 -13.80 8.44 12.68
CA ASP A 83 -12.40 8.90 12.74
C ASP A 83 -11.65 8.29 13.93
N ARG A 84 -12.26 8.28 15.12
CA ARG A 84 -11.69 7.61 16.30
C ARG A 84 -11.47 6.12 16.06
N GLN A 85 -12.40 5.43 15.41
CA GLN A 85 -12.25 4.02 15.05
C GLN A 85 -11.14 3.83 14.01
N TYR A 86 -11.09 4.66 12.96
CA TYR A 86 -10.04 4.66 11.96
C TYR A 86 -8.66 4.84 12.60
N ARG A 87 -8.49 5.83 13.48
CA ARG A 87 -7.21 6.10 14.17
C ARG A 87 -6.80 4.99 15.16
N LYS A 88 -7.77 4.24 15.72
CA LYS A 88 -7.47 3.05 16.54
C LYS A 88 -6.99 1.86 15.68
N ASN A 89 -7.52 1.74 14.47
CA ASN A 89 -7.26 0.61 13.59
C ASN A 89 -6.04 0.85 12.66
N VAL A 90 -5.74 2.11 12.34
CA VAL A 90 -4.53 2.55 11.63
C VAL A 90 -3.41 2.72 12.63
N ARG A 91 -2.50 1.74 12.67
CA ARG A 91 -1.25 1.87 13.42
C ARG A 91 -0.17 2.42 12.50
N ASP A 92 0.59 3.37 13.02
CA ASP A 92 1.82 3.78 12.37
C ASP A 92 2.81 2.61 12.38
N LEU A 93 3.23 2.20 11.19
CA LEU A 93 4.10 1.04 11.00
C LEU A 93 5.50 1.29 11.59
N SER A 94 5.85 2.55 11.83
CA SER A 94 7.10 3.00 12.48
C SER A 94 7.29 2.41 13.90
N GLY A 95 6.20 2.25 14.66
CA GLY A 95 6.24 1.76 16.04
C GLY A 95 6.51 0.24 16.18
N GLN A 96 6.48 -0.52 15.08
CA GLN A 96 6.73 -1.96 15.11
C GLN A 96 8.23 -2.33 15.14
N LEU A 97 9.12 -1.36 14.88
CA LEU A 97 10.56 -1.53 14.99
C LEU A 97 11.01 -1.81 16.44
N ASN A 98 10.23 -1.36 17.44
CA ASN A 98 10.57 -1.43 18.86
C ASN A 98 9.92 -2.59 19.63
N SER A 99 9.29 -3.56 18.95
CA SER A 99 8.70 -4.74 19.63
C SER A 99 9.74 -5.84 19.81
N PRO A 100 10.18 -6.16 21.03
CA PRO A 100 11.24 -7.13 21.25
C PRO A 100 10.68 -8.55 21.18
N GLY A 101 11.17 -9.33 20.21
CA GLY A 101 11.02 -10.78 20.23
C GLY A 101 11.09 -11.44 18.84
N LEU A 102 12.28 -11.88 18.44
CA LEU A 102 12.47 -12.79 17.29
C LEU A 102 11.54 -14.03 17.39
N SER A 103 11.20 -14.46 18.60
CA SER A 103 10.34 -15.62 18.88
C SER A 103 8.89 -15.48 18.40
N ARG A 104 8.37 -14.27 18.14
CA ARG A 104 6.98 -14.06 17.70
C ARG A 104 6.80 -13.96 16.17
N ARG A 105 7.90 -13.97 15.40
CA ARG A 105 7.90 -13.74 13.94
C ARG A 105 8.89 -14.67 13.23
N PRO A 106 8.76 -16.00 13.40
CA PRO A 106 9.76 -16.96 12.95
C PRO A 106 10.00 -16.89 11.44
N LEU A 107 8.94 -16.88 10.61
CA LEU A 107 9.12 -16.91 9.16
C LEU A 107 9.68 -15.60 8.61
N THR A 108 9.20 -14.46 9.10
CA THR A 108 9.74 -13.15 8.69
C THR A 108 11.25 -13.09 8.96
N THR A 109 11.66 -13.50 10.15
CA THR A 109 13.07 -13.50 10.57
C THR A 109 13.90 -14.49 9.75
N THR A 110 13.38 -15.70 9.52
CA THR A 110 14.05 -16.73 8.70
C THR A 110 14.23 -16.26 7.25
N LEU A 111 13.22 -15.64 6.64
CA LEU A 111 13.32 -15.13 5.27
C LEU A 111 14.36 -14.01 5.16
N ILE A 112 14.44 -13.13 6.17
CA ILE A 112 15.48 -12.10 6.23
C ILE A 112 16.87 -12.75 6.36
N ALA A 113 17.04 -13.69 7.29
CA ALA A 113 18.30 -14.38 7.51
C ALA A 113 18.78 -15.11 6.25
N ILE A 114 17.89 -15.83 5.56
CA ILE A 114 18.20 -16.50 4.29
C ILE A 114 18.61 -15.47 3.23
N SER A 115 17.87 -14.37 3.09
CA SER A 115 18.19 -13.31 2.11
C SER A 115 19.57 -12.69 2.38
N VAL A 116 19.91 -12.46 3.65
CA VAL A 116 21.23 -11.95 4.05
C VAL A 116 22.33 -12.96 3.74
N VAL A 117 22.14 -14.24 4.08
CA VAL A 117 23.12 -15.30 3.76
C VAL A 117 23.32 -15.43 2.26
N VAL A 118 22.25 -15.45 1.47
CA VAL A 118 22.31 -15.49 0.00
C VAL A 118 23.03 -14.26 -0.54
N PHE A 119 22.76 -13.06 0.00
CA PHE A 119 23.44 -11.83 -0.38
C PHE A 119 24.94 -11.85 -0.09
N LEU A 120 25.38 -12.45 1.02
CA LEU A 120 26.80 -12.63 1.31
C LEU A 120 27.45 -13.65 0.35
N LEU A 121 26.77 -14.77 0.09
CA LEU A 121 27.27 -15.82 -0.81
C LEU A 121 27.42 -15.33 -2.25
N GLN A 122 26.45 -14.57 -2.77
CA GLN A 122 26.52 -14.01 -4.12
C GLN A 122 27.62 -12.93 -4.29
N ASN A 123 28.13 -12.37 -3.18
CA ASN A 123 29.21 -11.37 -3.14
C ASN A 123 30.56 -11.98 -2.70
N SER A 124 30.66 -13.30 -2.77
CA SER A 124 31.84 -14.08 -2.38
C SER A 124 32.41 -14.84 -3.60
N PRO A 125 33.48 -15.63 -3.46
CA PRO A 125 33.95 -16.53 -4.53
C PRO A 125 32.89 -17.51 -5.05
N TYR A 126 31.81 -17.75 -4.29
CA TYR A 126 30.69 -18.60 -4.67
C TYR A 126 29.61 -17.87 -5.50
N ALA A 127 29.87 -16.64 -5.96
CA ALA A 127 28.91 -15.78 -6.65
C ALA A 127 28.20 -16.47 -7.82
N ALA A 128 28.98 -16.98 -8.77
CA ALA A 128 28.43 -17.59 -9.99
C ALA A 128 27.57 -18.82 -9.68
N ALA A 129 28.02 -19.69 -8.78
CA ALA A 129 27.28 -20.88 -8.37
C ALA A 129 25.97 -20.52 -7.65
N THR A 130 26.03 -19.58 -6.71
CA THR A 130 24.86 -19.10 -5.94
C THR A 130 23.81 -18.51 -6.88
N ILE A 131 24.23 -17.58 -7.75
CA ILE A 131 23.34 -16.92 -8.69
C ILE A 131 22.74 -17.94 -9.66
N ASN A 132 23.54 -18.81 -10.28
CA ASN A 132 23.02 -19.80 -11.23
C ASN A 132 22.09 -20.83 -10.61
N THR A 133 22.31 -21.22 -9.35
CA THR A 133 21.48 -22.21 -8.66
C THR A 133 20.12 -21.65 -8.28
N LEU A 134 20.08 -20.38 -7.85
CA LEU A 134 18.87 -19.75 -7.31
C LEU A 134 18.08 -18.97 -8.36
N SER A 135 18.68 -18.62 -9.50
CA SER A 135 18.01 -17.89 -10.60
C SER A 135 16.87 -18.70 -11.22
N PHE A 136 15.90 -17.99 -11.80
CA PHE A 136 14.76 -18.63 -12.46
C PHE A 136 15.18 -19.50 -13.64
N THR A 137 16.19 -19.05 -14.40
CA THR A 137 16.78 -19.79 -15.50
C THR A 137 18.22 -20.19 -15.20
N LEU A 138 18.66 -21.33 -15.72
CA LEU A 138 20.07 -21.71 -15.72
C LEU A 138 20.79 -20.97 -16.84
N ARG A 139 21.90 -20.32 -16.51
CA ARG A 139 22.77 -19.65 -17.49
C ARG A 139 23.97 -20.52 -17.79
N VAL A 140 24.24 -20.70 -19.08
CA VAL A 140 25.36 -21.47 -19.59
C VAL A 140 26.23 -20.58 -20.47
N ILE A 141 27.52 -20.91 -20.54
CA ILE A 141 28.46 -20.28 -21.45
C ILE A 141 28.77 -21.33 -22.52
N ASP A 142 28.59 -20.98 -23.79
CA ASP A 142 28.92 -21.88 -24.90
C ASP A 142 30.44 -21.92 -25.17
N GLU A 143 30.85 -22.77 -26.10
CA GLU A 143 32.25 -22.95 -26.50
C GLU A 143 32.89 -21.66 -27.06
N LEU A 144 32.07 -20.72 -27.53
CA LEU A 144 32.49 -19.43 -28.07
C LEU A 144 32.51 -18.32 -27.00
N GLY A 145 32.15 -18.64 -25.76
CA GLY A 145 32.13 -17.70 -24.64
C GLY A 145 30.85 -16.87 -24.51
N PHE A 146 29.82 -17.13 -25.32
CA PHE A 146 28.53 -16.42 -25.23
C PHE A 146 27.65 -17.00 -24.14
N ARG A 147 26.95 -16.10 -23.43
CA ARG A 147 26.02 -16.46 -22.35
C ARG A 147 24.64 -16.72 -22.91
N HIS A 148 24.10 -17.89 -22.61
CA HIS A 148 22.74 -18.29 -22.99
C HIS A 148 21.94 -18.68 -21.76
N SER A 149 20.62 -18.55 -21.86
CA SER A 149 19.67 -19.07 -20.86
C SER A 149 19.01 -20.34 -21.40
N LEU A 150 18.87 -21.35 -20.54
CA LEU A 150 18.12 -22.57 -20.86
C LEU A 150 16.60 -22.41 -20.67
N GLY A 151 16.12 -21.20 -20.37
CA GLY A 151 14.70 -20.93 -20.17
C GLY A 151 14.08 -21.83 -19.10
N LEU A 152 12.95 -22.47 -19.44
CA LEU A 152 12.21 -23.37 -18.55
C LEU A 152 12.79 -24.78 -18.44
N LEU A 153 13.78 -25.14 -19.26
CA LEU A 153 14.27 -26.52 -19.35
C LEU A 153 14.71 -27.12 -17.99
N PRO A 154 15.45 -26.41 -17.11
CA PRO A 154 15.81 -26.95 -15.80
C PRO A 154 14.61 -27.20 -14.89
N ILE A 155 13.61 -26.32 -14.95
CA ILE A 155 12.37 -26.45 -14.16
C ILE A 155 11.60 -27.69 -14.61
N LEU A 156 11.50 -27.92 -15.92
CA LEU A 156 10.86 -29.10 -16.50
C LEU A 156 11.59 -30.41 -16.15
N HIS A 157 12.89 -30.34 -15.87
CA HIS A 157 13.71 -31.47 -15.41
C HIS A 157 13.77 -31.62 -13.88
N GLY A 158 12.92 -30.90 -13.12
CA GLY A 158 12.76 -31.11 -11.68
C GLY A 158 13.40 -30.05 -10.79
N GLU A 159 14.05 -29.02 -11.36
CA GLU A 159 14.60 -27.89 -10.59
C GLU A 159 13.52 -26.88 -10.17
N VAL A 160 12.42 -27.37 -9.59
CA VAL A 160 11.20 -26.61 -9.29
C VAL A 160 11.41 -25.49 -8.25
N TRP A 161 12.47 -25.57 -7.44
CA TRP A 161 12.82 -24.52 -6.49
C TRP A 161 13.09 -23.17 -7.19
N ARG A 162 13.49 -23.18 -8.47
CA ARG A 162 13.73 -21.98 -9.28
C ARG A 162 12.50 -21.10 -9.46
N LEU A 163 11.31 -21.64 -9.26
CA LEU A 163 10.07 -20.85 -9.24
C LEU A 163 10.01 -19.91 -8.01
N ILE A 164 10.74 -20.23 -6.94
CA ILE A 164 10.68 -19.54 -5.65
C ILE A 164 12.00 -18.85 -5.33
N THR A 165 13.14 -19.52 -5.46
CA THR A 165 14.44 -19.06 -5.00
C THR A 165 14.93 -17.70 -5.53
N PRO A 166 14.50 -17.18 -6.69
CA PRO A 166 14.90 -15.85 -7.14
C PRO A 166 14.57 -14.74 -6.14
N ILE A 167 13.59 -14.94 -5.25
CA ILE A 167 13.22 -13.95 -4.22
C ILE A 167 14.35 -13.64 -3.23
N PHE A 168 15.38 -14.50 -3.13
CA PHE A 168 16.49 -14.31 -2.20
C PHE A 168 17.70 -13.58 -2.81
N ILE A 169 17.79 -13.44 -4.13
CA ILE A 169 18.91 -12.80 -4.83
C ILE A 169 18.73 -11.28 -4.82
N HIS A 170 19.75 -10.49 -4.48
CA HIS A 170 19.62 -9.02 -4.40
C HIS A 170 20.86 -8.31 -4.94
N PHE A 171 20.79 -7.58 -6.05
CA PHE A 171 22.01 -7.13 -6.76
C PHE A 171 22.81 -5.99 -6.12
N ASP A 172 22.27 -5.30 -5.11
CA ASP A 172 22.93 -4.19 -4.44
C ASP A 172 22.46 -4.04 -2.98
N ILE A 173 23.21 -3.26 -2.21
CA ILE A 173 22.98 -3.09 -0.78
C ILE A 173 21.67 -2.34 -0.47
N LEU A 174 21.30 -1.34 -1.28
CA LEU A 174 20.07 -0.59 -1.04
C LEU A 174 18.86 -1.48 -1.33
N HIS A 175 18.91 -2.27 -2.40
CA HIS A 175 17.86 -3.20 -2.77
C HIS A 175 17.57 -4.22 -1.67
N ILE A 176 18.59 -4.86 -1.09
CA ILE A 176 18.36 -5.77 0.05
C ILE A 176 17.85 -5.02 1.28
N LEU A 177 18.43 -3.87 1.64
CA LEU A 177 18.00 -3.11 2.82
C LEU A 177 16.52 -2.69 2.71
N PHE A 178 16.09 -2.17 1.57
CA PHE A 178 14.70 -1.78 1.34
C PHE A 178 13.75 -2.99 1.39
N ASN A 179 14.10 -4.10 0.74
CA ASN A 179 13.27 -5.30 0.77
C ASN A 179 13.16 -5.90 2.17
N MET A 180 14.27 -5.98 2.91
CA MET A 180 14.26 -6.54 4.26
C MET A 180 13.54 -5.63 5.25
N TRP A 181 13.65 -4.30 5.08
CA TRP A 181 12.84 -3.35 5.84
C TRP A 181 11.36 -3.62 5.62
N TRP A 182 10.91 -3.67 4.36
CA TRP A 182 9.50 -3.87 4.06
C TRP A 182 8.99 -5.26 4.44
N LEU A 183 9.81 -6.29 4.26
CA LEU A 183 9.49 -7.63 4.75
C LEU A 183 9.35 -7.62 6.27
N TRP A 184 10.28 -6.97 6.99
CA TRP A 184 10.17 -6.86 8.44
C TRP A 184 8.89 -6.16 8.86
N VAL A 185 8.55 -5.02 8.25
CA VAL A 185 7.36 -4.25 8.62
C VAL A 185 6.07 -5.00 8.27
N LEU A 186 5.91 -5.42 7.02
CA LEU A 186 4.64 -5.98 6.54
C LEU A 186 4.53 -7.47 6.85
N GLY A 187 5.61 -8.23 6.70
CA GLY A 187 5.66 -9.66 7.03
C GLY A 187 5.37 -9.89 8.51
N SER A 188 6.01 -9.11 9.40
CA SER A 188 5.71 -9.18 10.84
C SER A 188 4.27 -8.85 11.17
N LEU A 189 3.67 -7.89 10.44
CA LEU A 189 2.27 -7.53 10.64
C LEU A 189 1.35 -8.70 10.28
N VAL A 190 1.55 -9.34 9.13
CA VAL A 190 0.76 -10.52 8.74
C VAL A 190 0.97 -11.68 9.72
N GLU A 191 2.22 -11.97 10.07
CA GLU A 191 2.56 -13.10 10.94
C GLU A 191 1.98 -12.93 12.36
N SER A 192 2.02 -11.70 12.90
CA SER A 192 1.50 -11.41 14.24
C SER A 192 -0.02 -11.25 14.32
N ARG A 193 -0.69 -10.88 13.23
CA ARG A 193 -2.15 -10.63 13.22
C ARG A 193 -2.96 -11.75 12.59
N ARG A 194 -2.34 -12.59 11.76
CA ARG A 194 -2.98 -13.72 11.09
C ARG A 194 -2.34 -15.01 11.58
N SER A 195 -1.25 -15.41 10.94
CA SER A 195 -0.43 -16.56 11.34
C SER A 195 0.80 -16.67 10.45
N THR A 196 1.80 -17.40 10.92
CA THR A 196 2.95 -17.84 10.11
C THR A 196 2.51 -18.61 8.86
N LYS A 197 1.45 -19.42 8.93
CA LYS A 197 0.91 -20.18 7.79
C LYS A 197 0.36 -19.25 6.70
N THR A 198 -0.32 -18.18 7.09
CA THR A 198 -0.85 -17.18 6.16
C THR A 198 0.29 -16.49 5.43
N LEU A 199 1.30 -16.05 6.17
CA LEU A 199 2.49 -15.44 5.57
C LEU A 199 3.20 -16.42 4.63
N ALA A 200 3.37 -17.69 5.02
CA ALA A 200 3.97 -18.72 4.19
C ALA A 200 3.22 -18.92 2.87
N ALA A 201 1.89 -18.98 2.91
CA ALA A 201 1.07 -19.14 1.72
C ALA A 201 1.15 -17.90 0.80
N VAL A 202 1.08 -16.69 1.36
CA VAL A 202 1.26 -15.44 0.58
C VAL A 202 2.64 -15.41 -0.06
N VAL A 203 3.71 -15.73 0.67
CA VAL A 203 5.09 -15.76 0.15
C VAL A 203 5.23 -16.81 -0.96
N LEU A 204 4.76 -18.03 -0.75
CA LEU A 204 4.90 -19.11 -1.73
C LEU A 204 4.14 -18.83 -3.03
N ILE A 205 2.87 -18.45 -2.92
CA ILE A 205 2.02 -18.17 -4.08
C ILE A 205 2.56 -16.95 -4.84
N SER A 206 2.89 -15.88 -4.13
CA SER A 206 3.41 -14.67 -4.78
C SER A 206 4.78 -14.84 -5.38
N ALA A 207 5.70 -15.60 -4.76
CA ALA A 207 7.01 -15.88 -5.33
C ALA A 207 6.89 -16.58 -6.69
N ILE A 208 6.06 -17.64 -6.77
CA ILE A 208 5.81 -18.37 -8.01
C ILE A 208 5.17 -17.44 -9.04
N ALA A 209 4.11 -16.71 -8.66
CA ALA A 209 3.38 -15.83 -9.57
C ALA A 209 4.26 -14.68 -10.10
N SER A 210 4.96 -13.96 -9.22
CA SER A 210 5.78 -12.81 -9.60
C SER A 210 7.00 -13.20 -10.43
N ASN A 211 7.68 -14.29 -10.08
CA ASN A 211 8.83 -14.77 -10.84
C ASN A 211 8.40 -15.26 -12.23
N SER A 212 7.30 -16.00 -12.32
CA SER A 212 6.75 -16.45 -13.60
C SER A 212 6.29 -15.26 -14.45
N GLY A 213 5.59 -14.29 -13.83
CA GLY A 213 5.14 -13.08 -14.50
C GLY A 213 6.30 -12.25 -15.06
N GLN A 214 7.37 -12.08 -14.29
CA GLN A 214 8.58 -11.40 -14.78
C GLN A 214 9.26 -12.17 -15.92
N PHE A 215 9.36 -13.50 -15.81
CA PHE A 215 9.94 -14.32 -16.87
C PHE A 215 9.16 -14.18 -18.19
N PHE A 216 7.83 -14.25 -18.15
CA PHE A 216 7.02 -14.09 -19.36
C PHE A 216 7.10 -12.67 -19.93
N TYR A 217 7.21 -11.65 -19.08
CA TYR A 217 7.44 -10.27 -19.51
C TYR A 217 8.79 -10.14 -20.23
N ASP A 218 9.87 -10.64 -19.62
CA ASP A 218 11.22 -10.60 -20.20
C ASP A 218 11.30 -11.37 -21.53
N LEU A 219 10.54 -12.47 -21.67
CA LEU A 219 10.41 -13.23 -22.91
C LEU A 219 9.77 -12.38 -24.02
N GLN A 220 8.74 -11.60 -23.70
CA GLN A 220 8.05 -10.73 -24.66
C GLN A 220 8.88 -9.50 -25.04
N THR A 221 9.71 -8.98 -24.13
CA THR A 221 10.54 -7.79 -24.36
C THR A 221 11.97 -8.10 -24.83
N ASN A 222 12.25 -9.36 -25.19
CA ASN A 222 13.56 -9.84 -25.66
C ASN A 222 14.72 -9.60 -24.67
N HIS A 223 14.45 -9.67 -23.37
CA HIS A 223 15.47 -9.62 -22.32
C HIS A 223 16.13 -11.00 -22.15
N ALA A 224 17.07 -11.33 -23.05
CA ALA A 224 17.60 -12.69 -23.27
C ALA A 224 18.25 -13.39 -22.05
N LEU A 225 18.66 -12.65 -21.01
CA LEU A 225 19.35 -13.22 -19.85
C LEU A 225 18.45 -13.43 -18.61
N TYR A 226 17.18 -13.01 -18.65
CA TYR A 226 16.20 -13.17 -17.56
C TYR A 226 16.77 -12.82 -16.18
N ASN A 227 17.45 -11.67 -16.13
CA ASN A 227 18.26 -11.26 -14.98
C ASN A 227 17.38 -10.50 -13.98
N PHE A 228 16.58 -11.25 -13.23
CA PHE A 228 15.78 -10.73 -12.14
C PHE A 228 15.98 -11.54 -10.87
N GLY A 229 15.70 -10.90 -9.75
CA GLY A 229 15.83 -11.44 -8.41
C GLY A 229 15.44 -10.37 -7.40
N GLY A 230 15.02 -10.83 -6.22
CA GLY A 230 14.71 -9.96 -5.10
C GLY A 230 13.32 -10.23 -4.53
N MET A 231 13.17 -9.90 -3.26
CA MET A 231 11.93 -10.18 -2.53
C MET A 231 10.82 -9.17 -2.84
N SER A 232 11.08 -8.19 -3.70
CA SER A 232 10.18 -7.06 -3.92
C SER A 232 8.81 -7.44 -4.47
N GLY A 233 8.71 -8.44 -5.36
CA GLY A 233 7.42 -9.00 -5.81
C GLY A 233 6.60 -9.57 -4.65
N VAL A 234 7.26 -10.30 -3.74
CA VAL A 234 6.63 -10.81 -2.51
C VAL A 234 6.26 -9.66 -1.56
N VAL A 235 7.10 -8.65 -1.40
CA VAL A 235 6.81 -7.46 -0.60
C VAL A 235 5.56 -6.75 -1.11
N TYR A 236 5.44 -6.55 -2.43
CA TYR A 236 4.24 -5.98 -3.04
C TYR A 236 3.01 -6.87 -2.83
N ALA A 237 3.17 -8.20 -2.83
CA ALA A 237 2.08 -9.10 -2.50
C ALA A 237 1.64 -9.01 -1.03
N ILE A 238 2.58 -8.97 -0.08
CA ILE A 238 2.24 -8.77 1.34
C ILE A 238 1.57 -7.40 1.53
N PHE A 239 2.08 -6.36 0.88
CA PHE A 239 1.46 -5.04 0.87
C PHE A 239 0.01 -5.08 0.35
N GLY A 240 -0.22 -5.68 -0.83
CA GLY A 240 -1.55 -5.83 -1.41
C GLY A 240 -2.51 -6.63 -0.52
N TYR A 241 -2.01 -7.72 0.06
CA TYR A 241 -2.77 -8.55 1.00
C TYR A 241 -3.20 -7.76 2.25
N VAL A 242 -2.25 -7.09 2.89
CA VAL A 242 -2.51 -6.27 4.09
C VAL A 242 -3.44 -5.11 3.75
N TRP A 243 -3.28 -4.47 2.58
CA TRP A 243 -4.15 -3.37 2.16
C TRP A 243 -5.60 -3.82 2.02
N MET A 244 -5.86 -4.94 1.33
CA MET A 244 -7.22 -5.46 1.16
C MET A 244 -7.80 -5.94 2.49
N ARG A 245 -7.04 -6.72 3.28
CA ARG A 245 -7.51 -7.23 4.58
C ARG A 245 -7.74 -6.13 5.60
N GLY A 246 -6.88 -5.13 5.66
CA GLY A 246 -7.07 -3.98 6.55
C GLY A 246 -8.34 -3.19 6.22
N ARG A 247 -8.78 -3.17 4.95
CA ARG A 247 -10.05 -2.55 4.56
C ARG A 247 -11.27 -3.43 4.86
N GLN A 248 -11.16 -4.75 4.67
CA GLN A 248 -12.26 -5.69 4.89
C GLN A 248 -12.50 -5.98 6.38
N GLU A 249 -11.43 -6.06 7.17
CA GLU A 249 -11.44 -6.43 8.59
C GLU A 249 -10.58 -5.42 9.40
N PRO A 250 -11.03 -4.16 9.56
CA PRO A 250 -10.30 -3.13 10.30
C PRO A 250 -9.92 -3.53 11.73
N GLU A 251 -10.73 -4.38 12.37
CA GLU A 251 -10.54 -4.91 13.71
C GLU A 251 -9.27 -5.76 13.87
N LEU A 252 -8.73 -6.32 12.78
CA LEU A 252 -7.44 -7.03 12.83
C LEU A 252 -6.25 -6.08 13.10
N GLY A 253 -6.46 -4.76 13.02
CA GLY A 253 -5.44 -3.75 13.25
C GLY A 253 -4.29 -3.81 12.24
N MET A 254 -4.62 -4.18 11.00
CA MET A 254 -3.72 -4.27 9.85
C MET A 254 -3.88 -3.10 8.87
N MET A 255 -4.62 -2.05 9.24
CA MET A 255 -4.80 -0.91 8.34
C MET A 255 -3.47 -0.19 8.10
N ILE A 256 -3.15 0.00 6.83
CA ILE A 256 -1.97 0.75 6.39
C ILE A 256 -2.32 2.23 6.32
N ASN A 257 -1.42 3.09 6.80
CA ASN A 257 -1.56 4.53 6.66
C ASN A 257 -1.60 4.92 5.16
N TYR A 258 -2.50 5.82 4.80
CA TYR A 258 -2.64 6.32 3.43
C TYR A 258 -1.32 6.83 2.82
N ARG A 259 -0.45 7.47 3.59
CA ARG A 259 0.88 7.92 3.13
C ARG A 259 1.77 6.76 2.71
N THR A 260 1.72 5.64 3.43
CA THR A 260 2.46 4.43 3.07
C THR A 260 1.92 3.81 1.78
N VAL A 261 0.60 3.78 1.61
CA VAL A 261 -0.04 3.34 0.34
C VAL A 261 0.43 4.21 -0.83
N GLN A 262 0.35 5.54 -0.67
CA GLN A 262 0.80 6.48 -1.70
C GLN A 262 2.28 6.29 -2.04
N MET A 263 3.15 6.15 -1.04
CA MET A 263 4.57 5.94 -1.25
C MET A 263 4.85 4.59 -1.94
N MET A 264 4.16 3.50 -1.59
CA MET A 264 4.32 2.20 -2.26
C MET A 264 3.91 2.23 -3.73
N LEU A 265 2.79 2.90 -4.03
CA LEU A 265 2.31 3.07 -5.41
C LEU A 265 3.18 4.03 -6.21
N PHE A 266 3.62 5.12 -5.59
CA PHE A 266 4.58 6.04 -6.20
C PHE A 266 5.90 5.33 -6.50
N TRP A 267 6.43 4.56 -5.55
CA TRP A 267 7.64 3.76 -5.75
C TRP A 267 7.47 2.76 -6.89
N LEU A 268 6.30 2.13 -7.01
CA LEU A 268 5.99 1.23 -8.13
C LEU A 268 6.14 1.95 -9.46
N VAL A 269 5.44 3.09 -9.61
CA VAL A 269 5.49 3.91 -10.84
C VAL A 269 6.90 4.42 -11.12
N LEU A 270 7.64 4.84 -10.08
CA LEU A 270 9.02 5.27 -10.21
C LEU A 270 9.93 4.15 -10.72
N CYS A 271 9.76 2.92 -10.23
CA CYS A 271 10.49 1.76 -10.76
C CYS A 271 10.17 1.50 -12.23
N PHE A 272 8.90 1.63 -12.64
CA PHE A 272 8.48 1.51 -14.04
C PHE A 272 9.06 2.59 -14.96
N SER A 273 9.42 3.77 -14.42
CA SER A 273 10.04 4.85 -15.20
C SER A 273 11.48 4.59 -15.62
N GLY A 274 12.15 3.59 -15.02
CA GLY A 274 13.57 3.31 -15.26
C GLY A 274 14.55 4.25 -14.52
N ALA A 275 14.07 5.28 -13.83
CA ALA A 275 14.90 6.26 -13.12
C ALA A 275 15.75 5.64 -11.98
N VAL A 276 15.39 4.45 -11.51
CA VAL A 276 16.06 3.73 -10.40
C VAL A 276 16.81 2.48 -10.87
N GLY A 277 17.11 2.39 -12.18
CA GLY A 277 17.86 1.29 -12.77
C GLY A 277 16.98 0.15 -13.27
N ASN A 278 17.61 -1.00 -13.55
CA ASN A 278 16.91 -2.17 -14.09
C ASN A 278 16.16 -2.90 -12.97
N VAL A 279 14.84 -2.66 -12.90
CA VAL A 279 13.95 -3.24 -11.88
C VAL A 279 12.99 -4.22 -12.52
N ALA A 280 12.75 -5.34 -11.84
CA ALA A 280 11.76 -6.36 -12.21
C ALA A 280 10.32 -5.85 -11.98
N ASN A 281 9.90 -4.89 -12.80
CA ASN A 281 8.65 -4.17 -12.63
C ASN A 281 7.40 -5.06 -12.82
N ALA A 282 7.47 -6.05 -13.72
CA ALA A 282 6.39 -7.03 -13.87
C ALA A 282 6.27 -7.91 -12.61
N ALA A 283 7.38 -8.27 -11.96
CA ALA A 283 7.35 -8.98 -10.67
C ALA A 283 6.61 -8.16 -9.60
N HIS A 284 6.86 -6.85 -9.51
CA HIS A 284 6.16 -5.98 -8.55
C HIS A 284 4.65 -5.93 -8.81
N LEU A 285 4.25 -5.69 -10.06
CA LEU A 285 2.85 -5.58 -10.43
C LEU A 285 2.09 -6.90 -10.21
N VAL A 286 2.66 -8.01 -10.68
CA VAL A 286 2.06 -9.35 -10.50
C VAL A 286 2.00 -9.71 -9.02
N GLY A 287 3.05 -9.39 -8.26
CA GLY A 287 3.06 -9.52 -6.81
C GLY A 287 1.92 -8.76 -6.15
N LEU A 288 1.78 -7.47 -6.44
CA LEU A 288 0.71 -6.61 -5.91
C LEU A 288 -0.68 -7.19 -6.20
N VAL A 289 -0.95 -7.53 -7.46
CA VAL A 289 -2.24 -8.10 -7.88
C VAL A 289 -2.52 -9.42 -7.17
N THR A 290 -1.53 -10.33 -7.11
CA THR A 290 -1.64 -11.61 -6.40
C THR A 290 -2.00 -11.38 -4.93
N GLY A 291 -1.27 -10.48 -4.27
CA GLY A 291 -1.51 -10.12 -2.87
C GLY A 291 -2.92 -9.58 -2.63
N MET A 292 -3.38 -8.65 -3.48
CA MET A 292 -4.72 -8.10 -3.39
C MET A 292 -5.78 -9.19 -3.55
N LEU A 293 -5.63 -10.10 -4.52
CA LEU A 293 -6.56 -11.21 -4.73
C LEU A 293 -6.60 -12.17 -3.53
N LEU A 294 -5.44 -12.55 -2.99
CA LEU A 294 -5.37 -13.39 -1.78
C LEU A 294 -6.00 -12.69 -0.57
N GLY A 295 -5.83 -11.38 -0.45
CA GLY A 295 -6.46 -10.57 0.58
C GLY A 295 -7.98 -10.56 0.43
N LEU A 296 -8.49 -10.33 -0.78
CA LEU A 296 -9.93 -10.35 -1.07
C LEU A 296 -10.56 -11.73 -0.84
N ALA A 297 -9.82 -12.80 -1.16
CA ALA A 297 -10.23 -14.19 -0.95
C ALA A 297 -10.18 -14.65 0.52
N ARG A 298 -9.73 -13.77 1.44
CA ARG A 298 -9.65 -14.02 2.90
C ARG A 298 -8.80 -15.24 3.30
N LEU A 299 -7.68 -15.44 2.59
CA LEU A 299 -6.67 -16.43 2.97
C LEU A 299 -6.19 -16.30 4.44
#